data_AF-A0A2K3M3S9-F1
#
_entry.id   AF-A0A2K3M3S9-F1
#
_cell.length_a   1.000
_cell.length_b   1.000
_cell.length_c   1.000
_cell.angle_alpha   90.00
_cell.angle_beta   90.00
_cell.angle_gamma   90.00
#
_symmetry.space_group_name_H-M   'P 1'
#
loop_
_entity.id
_entity.type
_entity.pdbx_description
1 polymer ?
#
loop_
_entity_poly.entity_id
_entity_poly.type
_entity_poly.pdbx_seq_one_letter_code
_entity_poly.pdbx_strand_id
1 'polypeptide(L)'
;MSASEAEKKVEQENEVPKGGELLFCGATCWDIVGRRKGPAEGNLVSPSRLRPLVGIDIRYVASGCASCHCVALDVEGRCYTWGRQLGHGDTIQRDRPTVVSELSKYKIVQAGAGRSHTVVVTDDGNSLAFGWNKHGQLGSGSAKTGMVSAVYILRVTFVCSM
;
A
#
# COMPACT_ATOMS: atom_id res chain seq x y z
N MET A 1 19.06 -55.18 -20.27
CA MET A 1 18.06 -54.80 -19.26
C MET A 1 18.18 -53.30 -19.05
N SER A 2 17.59 -52.50 -19.93
CA SER A 2 17.57 -51.03 -19.78
C SER A 2 16.29 -50.67 -19.03
N ALA A 3 16.45 -50.13 -17.83
CA ALA A 3 15.35 -49.47 -17.13
C ALA A 3 15.33 -48.01 -17.60
N SER A 4 14.30 -47.62 -18.36
CA SER A 4 13.99 -46.22 -18.63
C SER A 4 13.25 -45.66 -17.43
N GLU A 5 13.88 -44.73 -16.70
CA GLU A 5 13.23 -43.91 -15.68
C GLU A 5 12.19 -43.02 -16.36
N ALA A 6 10.94 -43.18 -15.91
CA ALA A 6 9.82 -42.36 -16.33
C ALA A 6 9.93 -40.98 -15.66
N GLU A 7 10.16 -39.94 -16.46
CA GLU A 7 10.07 -38.55 -16.05
C GLU A 7 8.62 -38.23 -15.64
N LYS A 8 8.39 -38.15 -14.33
CA LYS A 8 7.13 -37.67 -13.77
C LYS A 8 7.11 -36.15 -13.87
N LYS A 9 6.53 -35.60 -14.95
CA LYS A 9 6.14 -34.19 -15.03
C LYS A 9 5.13 -33.92 -13.91
N VAL A 10 5.60 -33.32 -12.82
CA VAL A 10 4.75 -32.72 -11.80
C VAL A 10 4.25 -31.41 -12.41
N GLU A 11 3.03 -31.41 -12.92
CA GLU A 11 2.28 -30.18 -13.14
C GLU A 11 2.06 -29.56 -11.76
N GLN A 12 2.87 -28.55 -11.41
CA GLN A 12 2.56 -27.68 -10.29
C GLN A 12 1.29 -26.93 -10.68
N GLU A 13 0.14 -27.38 -10.16
CA GLU A 13 -1.04 -26.53 -10.08
C GLU A 13 -0.58 -25.25 -9.39
N ASN A 14 -0.48 -24.15 -10.15
CA ASN A 14 -0.23 -22.83 -9.60
C ASN A 14 -1.43 -22.53 -8.68
N GLU A 15 -1.30 -22.83 -7.40
CA GLU A 15 -2.23 -22.35 -6.39
C GLU A 15 -2.30 -20.83 -6.55
N VAL A 16 -3.40 -20.35 -7.10
CA VAL A 16 -3.66 -18.92 -7.20
C VAL A 16 -3.61 -18.40 -5.78
N PRO A 17 -2.65 -17.52 -5.44
CA PRO A 17 -2.52 -17.03 -4.08
C PRO A 17 -3.85 -16.37 -3.71
N LYS A 18 -4.60 -16.99 -2.80
CA LYS A 18 -5.90 -16.48 -2.37
C LYS A 18 -5.68 -15.34 -1.40
N GLY A 19 -6.31 -14.21 -1.67
CA GLY A 19 -6.35 -13.08 -0.76
C GLY A 19 -7.62 -13.10 0.08
N GLY A 20 -7.79 -12.04 0.85
CA GLY A 20 -9.04 -11.70 1.51
C GLY A 20 -9.74 -10.56 0.79
N GLU A 21 -11.00 -10.36 1.16
CA GLU A 21 -11.74 -9.16 0.76
C GLU A 21 -11.46 -8.01 1.74
N LEU A 22 -11.28 -6.81 1.22
CA LEU A 22 -11.11 -5.60 2.03
C LEU A 22 -12.47 -4.97 2.35
N LEU A 23 -12.77 -4.88 3.64
CA LEU A 23 -13.88 -4.09 4.18
C LEU A 23 -13.34 -2.81 4.80
N PHE A 24 -14.01 -1.69 4.55
CA PHE A 24 -13.65 -0.39 5.09
C PHE A 24 -14.83 0.20 5.88
N CYS A 25 -14.53 0.73 7.06
CA CYS A 25 -15.48 1.47 7.89
C CYS A 25 -14.77 2.64 8.58
N GLY A 26 -15.56 3.61 9.05
CA GLY A 26 -15.08 4.82 9.67
C GLY A 26 -15.10 6.02 8.73
N ALA A 27 -14.17 6.95 8.97
CA ALA A 27 -14.19 8.23 8.28
C ALA A 27 -13.69 8.12 6.84
N THR A 28 -14.54 8.50 5.90
CA THR A 28 -14.27 8.57 4.45
C THR A 28 -13.95 9.98 4.00
N CYS A 29 -14.33 11.00 4.78
CA CYS A 29 -14.07 12.39 4.47
C CYS A 29 -12.70 12.81 5.01
N TRP A 30 -11.66 12.60 4.19
CA TRP A 30 -10.26 12.86 4.55
C TRP A 30 -9.93 14.33 4.88
N ASP A 31 -10.77 15.27 4.45
CA ASP A 31 -10.66 16.69 4.80
C ASP A 31 -11.02 16.98 6.28
N ILE A 32 -11.90 16.15 6.84
CA ILE A 32 -12.45 16.30 8.20
C ILE A 32 -11.71 15.40 9.19
N VAL A 33 -11.09 14.30 8.74
CA VAL A 33 -10.30 13.42 9.62
C VAL A 33 -9.23 14.23 10.37
N GLY A 34 -9.40 14.33 11.70
CA GLY A 34 -8.50 15.07 12.59
C GLY A 34 -8.66 16.60 12.57
N ARG A 35 -9.68 17.17 11.94
CA ARG A 35 -9.97 18.63 11.93
C ARG A 35 -11.39 18.92 12.45
N ARG A 36 -11.55 20.00 13.23
CA ARG A 36 -12.88 20.53 13.61
C ARG A 36 -13.48 21.35 12.45
N LYS A 37 -13.89 20.70 11.35
CA LYS A 37 -14.63 21.37 10.27
C LYS A 37 -15.76 20.48 9.76
N GLY A 38 -16.99 21.00 9.82
CA GLY A 38 -18.18 20.46 9.14
C GLY A 38 -18.82 19.24 9.83
N PRO A 39 -20.08 18.93 9.50
CA PRO A 39 -20.71 17.68 9.91
C PRO A 39 -19.94 16.51 9.28
N ALA A 40 -19.75 15.43 10.02
CA ALA A 40 -19.11 14.21 9.53
C ALA A 40 -20.05 13.40 8.62
N GLU A 41 -20.64 14.06 7.63
CA GLU A 41 -21.52 13.42 6.65
C GLU A 41 -20.69 12.49 5.75
N GLY A 42 -21.14 11.26 5.61
CA GLY A 42 -20.52 10.25 4.74
C GLY A 42 -19.64 9.20 5.42
N ASN A 43 -19.45 9.26 6.75
CA ASN A 43 -18.74 8.20 7.47
C ASN A 43 -19.47 6.86 7.32
N LEU A 44 -18.69 5.79 7.07
CA LEU A 44 -19.21 4.44 6.97
C LEU A 44 -19.32 3.83 8.36
N VAL A 45 -20.53 3.80 8.91
CA VAL A 45 -20.80 3.22 10.24
C VAL A 45 -20.83 1.70 10.26
N SER A 46 -20.73 1.06 9.09
CA SER A 46 -20.68 -0.40 8.94
C SER A 46 -19.56 -0.81 7.98
N PRO A 47 -18.95 -2.01 8.17
CA PRO A 47 -17.98 -2.56 7.24
C PRO A 47 -18.56 -2.63 5.82
N SER A 48 -18.01 -1.81 4.92
CA SER A 48 -18.50 -1.67 3.56
C SER A 48 -17.42 -2.06 2.57
N ARG A 49 -17.84 -2.76 1.51
CA ARG A 49 -16.96 -3.13 0.40
C ARG A 49 -16.68 -1.91 -0.47
N LEU A 50 -15.41 -1.64 -0.73
CA LEU A 50 -15.02 -0.58 -1.65
C LEU A 50 -15.12 -1.13 -3.07
N ARG A 51 -16.04 -0.58 -3.88
CA ARG A 51 -16.27 -1.00 -5.27
C ARG A 51 -14.98 -1.20 -6.10
N PRO A 52 -13.94 -0.34 -6.00
CA PRO A 52 -12.70 -0.52 -6.77
C PRO A 52 -11.86 -1.74 -6.38
N LEU A 53 -12.09 -2.32 -5.20
CA LEU A 53 -11.37 -3.49 -4.70
C LEU A 53 -12.22 -4.77 -4.72
N VAL A 54 -13.46 -4.70 -5.22
CA VAL A 54 -14.32 -5.88 -5.34
C VAL A 54 -13.74 -6.81 -6.40
N GLY A 55 -13.49 -8.07 -6.03
CA GLY A 55 -12.85 -9.06 -6.89
C GLY A 55 -11.33 -8.98 -6.93
N ILE A 56 -10.72 -8.12 -6.09
CA ILE A 56 -9.28 -8.07 -5.91
C ILE A 56 -8.92 -8.77 -4.61
N ASP A 57 -8.06 -9.77 -4.72
CA ASP A 57 -7.54 -10.54 -3.59
C ASP A 57 -6.51 -9.71 -2.81
N ILE A 58 -6.92 -9.12 -1.70
CA ILE A 58 -6.05 -8.30 -0.85
C ILE A 58 -5.32 -9.19 0.16
N ARG A 59 -3.99 -9.10 0.17
CA ARG A 59 -3.13 -9.83 1.09
C ARG A 59 -2.79 -9.02 2.34
N TYR A 60 -2.65 -7.71 2.20
CA TYR A 60 -2.13 -6.86 3.27
C TYR A 60 -2.76 -5.47 3.25
N VAL A 61 -2.93 -4.88 4.43
CA VAL A 61 -3.45 -3.51 4.58
C VAL A 61 -2.61 -2.79 5.63
N ALA A 62 -2.24 -1.55 5.35
CA ALA A 62 -1.56 -0.67 6.28
C ALA A 62 -2.33 0.64 6.44
N SER A 63 -2.53 1.04 7.70
CA SER A 63 -2.99 2.38 8.07
C SER A 63 -2.43 2.69 9.46
N GLY A 64 -1.97 3.92 9.66
CA GLY A 64 -1.51 4.41 10.96
C GLY A 64 -2.63 5.15 11.70
N CYS A 65 -2.55 5.19 13.04
CA CYS A 65 -3.51 5.95 13.86
C CYS A 65 -3.49 7.47 13.60
N ALA A 66 -2.36 7.98 13.12
CA ALA A 66 -2.18 9.37 12.73
C ALA A 66 -2.10 9.55 11.20
N SER A 67 -2.28 8.48 10.42
CA SER A 67 -2.27 8.57 8.96
C SER A 67 -3.61 9.07 8.45
N CYS A 68 -3.57 9.95 7.46
CA CYS A 68 -4.75 10.36 6.71
C CYS A 68 -4.87 9.60 5.39
N HIS A 69 -4.31 8.39 5.33
CA HIS A 69 -4.31 7.52 4.16
C HIS A 69 -4.26 6.06 4.58
N CYS A 70 -4.73 5.22 3.68
CA CYS A 70 -4.67 3.78 3.77
C CYS A 70 -3.93 3.22 2.56
N VAL A 71 -3.28 2.08 2.76
CA VAL A 71 -2.58 1.32 1.75
C VAL A 71 -3.12 -0.10 1.79
N ALA A 72 -3.43 -0.67 0.63
CA ALA A 72 -3.76 -2.08 0.47
C ALA A 72 -2.86 -2.70 -0.60
N LEU A 73 -2.43 -3.93 -0.36
CA LEU A 73 -1.61 -4.71 -1.28
C LEU A 73 -2.38 -5.95 -1.70
N ASP A 74 -2.42 -6.20 -2.99
CA ASP A 74 -2.99 -7.44 -3.49
C ASP A 74 -1.98 -8.60 -3.47
N VAL A 75 -2.46 -9.79 -3.80
CA VAL A 75 -1.65 -11.01 -3.93
C VAL A 75 -0.66 -10.97 -5.09
N GLU A 76 -0.91 -10.14 -6.09
CA GLU A 76 -0.02 -9.91 -7.25
C GLU A 76 1.13 -8.94 -6.91
N GLY A 77 1.03 -8.22 -5.79
CA GLY A 77 1.98 -7.22 -5.31
C GLY A 77 1.68 -5.80 -5.79
N ARG A 78 0.48 -5.52 -6.33
CA ARG A 78 0.03 -4.17 -6.67
C ARG A 78 -0.33 -3.40 -5.41
N CYS A 79 0.07 -2.14 -5.38
CA CYS A 79 -0.18 -1.22 -4.29
C CYS A 79 -1.34 -0.27 -4.61
N TYR A 80 -2.35 -0.27 -3.74
CA TYR A 80 -3.51 0.62 -3.79
C TYR A 80 -3.42 1.60 -2.64
N THR A 81 -3.55 2.90 -2.92
CA THR A 81 -3.56 3.95 -1.90
C THR A 81 -4.81 4.81 -2.03
N TRP A 82 -5.34 5.26 -0.89
CA TRP A 82 -6.42 6.26 -0.84
C TRP A 82 -6.35 7.09 0.42
N GLY A 83 -6.98 8.26 0.39
CA GLY A 83 -6.84 9.33 1.36
C GLY A 83 -5.95 10.48 0.87
N ARG A 84 -5.05 10.95 1.73
CA ARG A 84 -4.17 12.10 1.48
C ARG A 84 -2.72 11.65 1.36
N GLN A 85 -1.99 12.21 0.39
CA GLN A 85 -0.56 11.97 0.16
C GLN A 85 -0.27 10.54 -0.33
N LEU A 86 -0.69 10.27 -1.56
CA LEU A 86 -0.87 8.92 -2.10
C LEU A 86 0.28 8.38 -2.96
N GLY A 87 1.28 9.21 -3.24
CA GLY A 87 2.42 8.82 -4.09
C GLY A 87 2.11 8.80 -5.59
N HIS A 88 1.05 9.49 -6.05
CA HIS A 88 0.73 9.59 -7.48
C HIS A 88 1.43 10.76 -8.20
N GLY A 89 2.42 11.40 -7.56
CA GLY A 89 3.06 12.62 -8.08
C GLY A 89 2.20 13.90 -7.97
N ASP A 90 1.02 13.83 -7.36
CA ASP A 90 0.12 14.96 -7.13
C ASP A 90 -0.27 15.16 -5.66
N THR A 91 -0.79 16.35 -5.34
CA THR A 91 -1.35 16.70 -4.02
C THR A 91 -2.84 16.37 -3.91
N ILE A 92 -3.41 15.71 -4.92
CA ILE A 92 -4.84 15.45 -5.03
C ILE A 92 -5.19 14.26 -4.14
N GLN A 93 -6.09 14.52 -3.18
CA GLN A 93 -6.66 13.47 -2.36
C GLN A 93 -7.60 12.58 -3.19
N ARG A 94 -7.61 11.29 -2.89
CA ARG A 94 -8.52 10.33 -3.53
C ARG A 94 -9.32 9.66 -2.44
N ASP A 95 -10.63 9.72 -2.55
CA ASP A 95 -11.58 9.08 -1.63
C ASP A 95 -11.62 7.56 -1.81
N ARG A 96 -11.19 7.08 -2.99
CA ARG A 96 -11.25 5.68 -3.40
C ARG A 96 -9.86 5.06 -3.63
N PRO A 97 -9.71 3.74 -3.32
CA PRO A 97 -8.50 2.98 -3.62
C PRO A 97 -8.08 3.17 -5.07
N THR A 98 -6.87 3.68 -5.27
CA THR A 98 -6.29 3.93 -6.58
C THR A 98 -4.94 3.23 -6.66
N VAL A 99 -4.70 2.55 -7.77
CA VAL A 99 -3.41 1.87 -7.98
C VAL A 99 -2.30 2.89 -8.18
N VAL A 100 -1.17 2.70 -7.50
CA VAL A 100 0.02 3.53 -7.69
C VAL A 100 0.80 3.00 -8.88
N SER A 101 0.59 3.59 -10.07
CA SER A 101 1.22 3.15 -11.32
C SER A 101 2.76 3.18 -11.29
N GLU A 102 3.38 4.01 -10.46
CA GLU A 102 4.84 4.01 -10.29
C GLU A 102 5.35 2.74 -9.60
N LEU A 103 4.54 2.18 -8.68
CA LEU A 103 4.87 0.97 -7.94
C LEU A 103 4.48 -0.31 -8.67
N SER A 104 3.70 -0.24 -9.75
CA SER A 104 3.28 -1.44 -10.48
C SER A 104 4.44 -2.19 -11.15
N LYS A 105 5.63 -1.57 -11.22
CA LYS A 105 6.87 -2.19 -11.71
C LYS A 105 7.54 -3.09 -10.67
N TYR A 106 7.14 -2.97 -9.41
CA TYR A 106 7.71 -3.69 -8.28
C TYR A 106 6.66 -4.57 -7.63
N LYS A 107 7.04 -5.76 -7.19
CA LYS A 107 6.14 -6.63 -6.43
C LYS A 107 6.25 -6.28 -4.95
N ILE A 108 5.24 -5.58 -4.44
CA ILE A 108 5.24 -5.12 -3.05
C ILE A 108 4.75 -6.23 -2.12
N VAL A 109 5.52 -6.53 -1.07
CA VAL A 109 5.19 -7.57 -0.07
C VAL A 109 4.72 -6.99 1.25
N GLN A 110 5.14 -5.77 1.61
CA GLN A 110 4.78 -5.14 2.88
C GLN A 110 4.69 -3.62 2.72
N ALA A 111 3.87 -2.98 3.56
CA ALA A 111 3.71 -1.53 3.60
C ALA A 111 3.64 -1.01 5.04
N GLY A 112 4.06 0.23 5.24
CA GLY A 112 3.97 0.96 6.49
C GLY A 112 3.48 2.39 6.22
N ALA A 113 2.40 2.79 6.90
CA ALA A 113 1.78 4.10 6.77
C ALA A 113 2.10 4.96 8.00
N GLY A 114 2.88 6.04 7.79
CA GLY A 114 3.15 7.06 8.78
C GLY A 114 2.14 8.22 8.73
N ARG A 115 2.38 9.29 9.51
CA ARG A 115 1.48 10.47 9.54
C ARG A 115 1.26 11.10 8.15
N SER A 116 2.33 11.19 7.38
CA SER A 116 2.35 11.90 6.09
C SER A 116 3.34 11.31 5.08
N HIS A 117 3.78 10.08 5.33
CA HIS A 117 4.70 9.33 4.48
C HIS A 117 4.28 7.87 4.49
N THR A 118 4.54 7.17 3.40
CA THR A 118 4.35 5.73 3.27
C THR A 118 5.69 5.13 2.89
N VAL A 119 5.97 3.94 3.41
CA VAL A 119 7.09 3.11 2.99
C VAL A 119 6.53 1.76 2.58
N VAL A 120 7.02 1.22 1.48
CA VAL A 120 6.67 -0.10 0.97
C VAL A 120 7.93 -0.93 0.77
N VAL A 121 7.82 -2.24 0.86
CA VAL A 121 8.94 -3.17 0.69
C VAL A 121 8.63 -4.11 -0.47
N THR A 122 9.56 -4.25 -1.39
CA THR A 122 9.48 -5.16 -2.54
C THR A 122 9.89 -6.57 -2.13
N ASP A 123 9.51 -7.58 -2.91
CA ASP A 123 9.96 -8.97 -2.75
C ASP A 123 11.49 -9.11 -2.83
N ASP A 124 12.15 -8.28 -3.65
CA ASP A 124 13.62 -8.18 -3.73
C ASP A 124 14.28 -7.63 -2.45
N GLY A 125 13.50 -7.27 -1.42
CA GLY A 125 14.00 -6.70 -0.16
C GLY A 125 14.38 -5.22 -0.26
N ASN A 126 14.05 -4.55 -1.36
CA ASN A 126 14.20 -3.10 -1.49
C ASN A 126 13.02 -2.42 -0.80
N SER A 127 13.26 -1.39 0.01
CA SER A 127 12.15 -0.55 0.50
C SER A 127 12.10 0.76 -0.26
N LEU A 128 10.90 1.28 -0.50
CA LEU A 128 10.59 2.47 -1.28
C LEU A 128 9.74 3.38 -0.42
N ALA A 129 10.02 4.69 -0.42
CA ALA A 129 9.28 5.65 0.41
C ALA A 129 8.74 6.79 -0.43
N PHE A 130 7.49 7.19 -0.16
CA PHE A 130 6.85 8.34 -0.83
C PHE A 130 6.03 9.16 0.16
N GLY A 131 5.85 10.45 -0.16
CA GLY A 131 5.06 11.40 0.63
C GLY A 131 5.86 12.62 1.06
N TRP A 132 5.50 13.16 2.23
CA TRP A 132 6.13 14.36 2.78
C TRP A 132 7.57 14.08 3.19
N ASN A 133 8.52 14.97 2.83
CA ASN A 133 9.95 14.78 3.12
C ASN A 133 10.65 15.98 3.80
N LYS A 134 9.89 16.92 4.40
CA LYS A 134 10.47 18.13 5.00
C LYS A 134 11.47 17.83 6.14
N HIS A 135 11.34 16.68 6.79
CA HIS A 135 12.18 16.25 7.91
C HIS A 135 13.11 15.09 7.53
N GLY A 136 13.26 14.77 6.23
CA GLY A 136 14.09 13.64 5.78
C GLY A 136 13.50 12.27 6.09
N GLN A 137 12.19 12.18 6.34
CA GLN A 137 11.51 10.92 6.65
C GLN A 137 11.55 9.87 5.53
N LEU A 138 11.89 10.27 4.29
CA LEU A 138 12.06 9.33 3.17
C LEU A 138 13.46 8.74 3.10
N GLY A 139 14.38 9.09 4.01
CA GLY A 139 15.72 8.49 4.09
C GLY A 139 16.65 8.76 2.89
N SER A 140 16.27 9.66 1.97
CA SER A 140 17.00 9.92 0.72
C SER A 140 18.28 10.73 0.86
N GLY A 141 18.73 11.01 2.09
CA GLY A 141 19.85 11.92 2.36
C GLY A 141 19.56 13.39 2.03
N SER A 142 18.32 13.72 1.66
CA SER A 142 17.90 15.09 1.34
C SER A 142 16.57 15.43 2.01
N ALA A 143 16.46 16.64 2.57
CA ALA A 143 15.22 17.19 3.13
C ALA A 143 14.44 18.04 2.09
N LYS A 144 14.69 17.82 0.79
CA LYS A 144 13.99 18.55 -0.26
C LYS A 144 12.49 18.27 -0.17
N THR A 145 11.74 19.37 -0.02
CA THR A 145 10.27 19.36 0.00
C THR A 145 9.76 19.31 -1.44
N GLY A 146 9.99 18.17 -2.09
CA GLY A 146 9.28 17.78 -3.30
C GLY A 146 8.64 16.44 -2.98
N MET A 147 7.41 16.19 -3.44
CA MET A 147 6.84 14.84 -3.39
C MET A 147 7.70 13.99 -4.31
N VAL A 148 8.71 13.35 -3.73
CA VAL A 148 9.62 12.54 -4.49
C VAL A 148 8.85 11.26 -4.81
N SER A 149 8.40 11.18 -6.06
CA SER A 149 8.16 9.93 -6.80
C SER A 149 9.40 9.02 -6.83
N ALA A 150 10.53 9.45 -6.24
CA ALA A 150 11.70 8.64 -6.10
C ALA A 150 11.42 7.54 -5.07
N VAL A 151 11.02 6.40 -5.62
CA VAL A 151 11.42 5.05 -5.25
C VAL A 151 12.90 5.06 -4.82
N TYR A 152 13.16 5.41 -3.55
CA TYR A 152 14.48 5.29 -2.96
C TYR A 152 14.61 3.90 -2.38
N ILE A 153 15.53 3.10 -2.93
CA ILE A 153 15.90 1.81 -2.34
C ILE A 153 16.59 2.08 -1.00
N LEU A 154 15.81 2.01 0.06
CA LEU A 154 16.30 2.01 1.41
C LEU A 154 16.54 0.55 1.81
N ARG A 155 17.76 0.22 2.22
CA ARG A 155 18.04 -1.00 2.99
C ARG A 155 17.71 -0.72 4.45
N VAL A 156 16.42 -0.70 4.78
CA VAL A 156 15.97 -0.51 6.16
C VAL A 156 15.20 -1.75 6.59
N THR A 157 15.78 -2.48 7.54
CA THR A 157 15.07 -3.43 8.38
C THR A 157 14.10 -2.65 9.26
N PHE A 158 12.80 -2.86 9.08
CA PHE A 158 11.78 -2.25 9.94
C PHE A 158 11.96 -2.74 11.38
N VAL A 159 12.35 -1.84 12.28
CA VAL A 159 12.19 -2.02 13.73
C VAL A 159 10.87 -1.38 14.10
N CYS A 160 9.82 -2.18 14.25
CA CYS A 160 8.60 -1.72 14.88
C CYS A 160 8.88 -1.62 16.39
N SER A 161 9.07 -0.42 16.92
CA SER A 161 9.10 -0.22 18.37
C SER A 161 7.67 -0.36 18.89
N MET A 162 7.47 -1.32 19.80
CA MET A 162 6.35 -1.35 20.74
C MET A 162 6.42 -0.15 21.70
#